data_AF-A0A3P9Q769-F1
#
_entry.id   AF-A0A3P9Q769-F1
#
_cell.length_a   1.000
_cell.length_b   1.000
_cell.length_c   1.000
_cell.angle_alpha   90.00
_cell.angle_beta   90.00
_cell.angle_gamma   90.00
#
_symmetry.space_group_name_H-M   'P 1'
#
loop_
_entity.id
_entity.type
_entity.pdbx_description
1 polymer ?
#
loop_
_entity_poly.entity_id
_entity_poly.type
_entity_poly.pdbx_seq_one_letter_code
_entity_poly.pdbx_strand_id
1 'polypeptide(L)'
;YHAQRFRNKHCCFFPFVQIFNLYAEHPTVYSGPDGSYFGYSVDFYQASTERNTISVLVGAPKANTSQPGIVEAGAVYYCPWPGQSDSCRQIPFDNSNNRMIKVNGTREPLEFKSHQWFGASVRTHKGKVVACAPLYHWRTVKRDGEKDPVGTCYVAVQNFSAYAEYSPCRTNDPDPEGQGFCQAGFSVDFTKEGRLVLGGPGSFYWQGQVMTAGIAEILNGYSLKAVLRRVPGEKQTGAAEDTNDDSYLGYSVAVGEFTGDSEQELITGVPRGAQNFGYVTMINSTNLTFIQNFTGEQMASYFGYSVAVTDLNGDDTDDILVGAPLYMEREMESKPREVGRVYLYLQLAPLRFSEPIVLSGTYTFGRFGTAIAPLGDVNQDGYNGMQKICFLMMKKIRD
;
A
#
# COMPACT_ATOMS: atom_id res chain seq x y z
N TYR A 1 21.61 -17.53 9.50
CA TYR A 1 20.46 -18.46 9.61
C TYR A 1 19.20 -17.60 9.68
N HIS A 2 18.30 -17.49 8.70
CA HIS A 2 18.03 -18.16 7.44
C HIS A 2 17.57 -17.11 6.42
N ALA A 3 17.84 -17.34 5.13
CA ALA A 3 17.33 -16.54 4.04
C ALA A 3 15.79 -16.57 4.01
N GLN A 4 15.16 -15.41 3.81
CA GLN A 4 13.71 -15.33 3.56
C GLN A 4 13.39 -16.07 2.25
N ARG A 5 12.90 -17.30 2.36
CA ARG A 5 12.51 -18.11 1.20
C ARG A 5 11.00 -17.99 1.03
N PHE A 6 10.56 -17.15 0.10
CA PHE A 6 9.18 -17.20 -0.40
C PHE A 6 9.01 -18.48 -1.23
N ARG A 7 8.13 -19.39 -0.81
CA ARG A 7 7.65 -20.47 -1.69
C ARG A 7 6.41 -19.97 -2.41
N ASN A 8 6.53 -19.73 -3.71
CA ASN A 8 5.41 -19.40 -4.59
C ASN A 8 4.46 -20.61 -4.66
N LYS A 9 3.16 -20.38 -4.41
CA LYS A 9 2.11 -21.29 -4.84
C LYS A 9 1.24 -20.55 -5.84
N HIS A 10 1.17 -21.08 -7.04
CA HIS A 10 0.36 -20.57 -8.14
C HIS A 10 -1.07 -21.08 -7.96
N CYS A 11 -2.03 -20.16 -7.85
CA CYS A 11 -3.44 -20.48 -7.92
C CYS A 11 -3.98 -19.74 -9.13
N CYS A 12 -4.30 -20.44 -10.20
CA CYS A 12 -4.96 -19.87 -11.36
C CYS A 12 -6.36 -20.47 -11.47
N PHE A 13 -7.29 -19.67 -11.96
CA PHE A 13 -8.68 -20.04 -12.14
C PHE A 13 -8.82 -20.88 -13.43
N PHE A 14 -9.64 -21.94 -13.38
CA PHE A 14 -9.87 -23.02 -14.38
C PHE A 14 -8.87 -24.19 -14.40
N PRO A 15 -9.34 -25.45 -14.60
CA PRO A 15 -8.55 -26.68 -14.47
C PRO A 15 -7.42 -26.87 -15.50
N PHE A 16 -7.10 -25.83 -16.27
CA PHE A 16 -6.11 -25.86 -17.35
C PHE A 16 -5.06 -24.76 -17.30
N VAL A 17 -5.06 -23.89 -16.29
CA VAL A 17 -4.04 -22.83 -16.18
C VAL A 17 -3.15 -23.10 -14.98
N GLN A 18 -1.91 -23.48 -15.24
CA GLN A 18 -0.80 -23.28 -14.31
C GLN A 18 -0.02 -22.08 -14.82
N ILE A 19 0.49 -21.22 -13.93
CA ILE A 19 1.68 -20.44 -14.28
C ILE A 19 2.80 -21.48 -14.40
N PHE A 20 2.99 -22.02 -15.61
CA PHE A 20 4.08 -22.96 -15.91
C PHE A 20 5.26 -22.25 -16.57
N ASN A 21 5.09 -21.00 -17.00
CA ASN A 21 6.06 -20.25 -17.81
C ASN A 21 6.90 -19.24 -17.01
N LEU A 22 6.71 -19.13 -15.68
CA LEU A 22 7.69 -18.44 -14.84
C LEU A 22 8.94 -19.31 -14.72
N TYR A 23 10.08 -18.76 -15.16
CA TYR A 23 11.36 -19.47 -15.13
C TYR A 23 11.91 -19.57 -13.69
N ALA A 24 11.36 -20.50 -12.92
CA ALA A 24 11.65 -20.67 -11.50
C ALA A 24 13.06 -21.23 -11.22
N GLU A 25 13.72 -21.81 -12.22
CA GLU A 25 15.03 -22.45 -12.06
C GLU A 25 16.19 -21.44 -11.94
N HIS A 26 16.10 -20.29 -12.64
CA HIS A 26 17.11 -19.24 -12.59
C HIS A 26 16.49 -17.84 -12.42
N PRO A 27 15.91 -17.54 -11.23
CA PRO A 27 15.42 -16.21 -10.95
C PRO A 27 16.57 -15.22 -10.75
N THR A 28 16.36 -13.96 -11.09
CA THR A 28 17.22 -12.88 -10.60
C THR A 28 16.95 -12.65 -9.12
N VAL A 29 17.98 -12.77 -8.29
CA VAL A 29 17.87 -12.61 -6.83
C VAL A 29 18.59 -11.34 -6.42
N TYR A 30 17.85 -10.42 -5.79
CA TYR A 30 18.40 -9.24 -5.13
C TYR A 30 18.41 -9.46 -3.62
N SER A 31 19.44 -8.94 -2.95
CA SER A 31 19.58 -8.99 -1.50
C SER A 31 19.97 -7.63 -0.96
N GLY A 32 19.40 -7.26 0.19
CA GLY A 32 19.76 -6.06 0.93
C GLY A 32 20.42 -6.39 2.27
N PRO A 33 20.75 -5.38 3.07
CA PRO A 33 21.38 -5.57 4.37
C PRO A 33 20.55 -6.42 5.33
N ASP A 34 21.21 -7.23 6.15
CA ASP A 34 20.54 -8.07 7.14
C ASP A 34 19.71 -7.25 8.14
N GLY A 35 18.52 -7.75 8.49
CA GLY A 35 17.61 -7.09 9.42
C GLY A 35 16.88 -5.85 8.88
N SER A 36 17.23 -5.36 7.69
CA SER A 36 16.64 -4.15 7.10
C SER A 36 15.21 -4.30 6.59
N TYR A 37 14.70 -5.53 6.55
CA TYR A 37 13.44 -5.92 5.90
C TYR A 37 13.42 -5.57 4.40
N PHE A 38 14.56 -5.69 3.72
CA PHE A 38 14.63 -5.58 2.27
C PHE A 38 13.65 -6.55 1.59
N GLY A 39 12.77 -6.01 0.74
CA GLY A 39 11.70 -6.78 0.10
C GLY A 39 10.34 -6.63 0.78
N TYR A 40 10.22 -5.75 1.79
CA TYR A 40 8.94 -5.48 2.45
C TYR A 40 7.90 -4.90 1.47
N SER A 41 8.35 -4.04 0.55
CA SER A 41 7.58 -3.58 -0.60
C SER A 41 8.45 -3.65 -1.86
N VAL A 42 7.81 -3.92 -3.00
CA VAL A 42 8.47 -4.01 -4.30
C VAL A 42 7.61 -3.36 -5.37
N ASP A 43 8.23 -2.74 -6.35
CA ASP A 43 7.56 -2.23 -7.54
C ASP A 43 8.52 -2.18 -8.74
N PHE A 44 7.98 -2.20 -9.95
CA PHE A 44 8.75 -1.95 -11.16
C PHE A 44 9.00 -0.46 -11.33
N TYR A 45 10.10 -0.11 -11.97
CA TYR A 45 10.41 1.27 -12.30
C TYR A 45 10.95 1.39 -13.71
N GLN A 46 10.32 2.30 -14.46
CA GLN A 46 10.76 2.72 -15.78
C GLN A 46 10.87 4.24 -15.80
N ALA A 47 12.08 4.76 -16.01
CA ALA A 47 12.36 6.19 -15.92
C ALA A 47 11.72 7.01 -17.05
N SER A 48 11.59 6.41 -18.24
CA SER A 48 10.92 6.99 -19.41
C SER A 48 10.36 5.86 -20.26
N THR A 49 9.19 6.09 -20.86
CA THR A 49 8.56 5.18 -21.83
C THR A 49 9.40 5.00 -23.10
N GLU A 50 10.32 5.93 -23.38
CA GLU A 50 11.24 5.84 -24.53
C GLU A 50 12.44 4.92 -24.27
N ARG A 51 12.76 4.63 -23.01
CA ARG A 51 13.87 3.74 -22.64
C ARG A 51 13.31 2.37 -22.28
N ASN A 52 13.75 1.34 -23.00
CA ASN A 52 13.40 -0.07 -22.73
C ASN A 52 14.12 -0.66 -21.50
N THR A 53 14.67 0.17 -20.61
CA THR A 53 15.35 -0.29 -19.40
C THR A 53 14.37 -0.30 -18.23
N ILE A 54 14.07 -1.49 -17.72
CA ILE A 54 13.26 -1.70 -16.52
C ILE A 54 14.21 -1.85 -15.32
N SER A 55 13.76 -1.43 -14.15
CA SER A 55 14.44 -1.63 -12.89
C SER A 55 13.43 -2.05 -11.83
N VAL A 56 13.91 -2.55 -10.71
CA VAL A 56 13.08 -2.91 -9.56
C VAL A 56 13.38 -1.93 -8.44
N LEU A 57 12.34 -1.40 -7.80
CA LEU A 57 12.45 -0.68 -6.55
C LEU A 57 12.10 -1.60 -5.41
N VAL A 58 12.91 -1.56 -4.36
CA VAL A 58 12.74 -2.42 -3.19
C VAL A 58 12.77 -1.59 -1.92
N GLY A 59 11.67 -1.61 -1.18
CA GLY A 59 11.58 -1.00 0.14
C GLY A 59 12.22 -1.87 1.22
N ALA A 60 12.94 -1.20 2.13
CA ALA A 60 13.61 -1.81 3.28
C ALA A 60 13.39 -0.91 4.51
N PRO A 61 12.23 -1.00 5.17
CA PRO A 61 11.79 -0.04 6.19
C PRO A 61 12.65 0.01 7.45
N LYS A 62 13.52 -0.98 7.69
CA LYS A 62 14.47 -1.00 8.81
C LYS A 62 15.93 -0.77 8.39
N ALA A 63 16.17 -0.38 7.14
CA ALA A 63 17.52 -0.08 6.69
C ALA A 63 18.10 1.15 7.44
N ASN A 64 19.39 1.09 7.74
CA ASN A 64 20.14 2.28 8.15
C ASN A 64 20.48 3.13 6.92
N THR A 65 20.52 4.44 7.14
CA THR A 65 20.81 5.45 6.12
C THR A 65 22.00 6.30 6.54
N SER A 66 22.44 7.21 5.67
CA SER A 66 23.47 8.21 5.98
C SER A 66 22.95 9.41 6.78
N GLN A 67 21.70 9.39 7.26
CA GLN A 67 21.10 10.49 8.02
C GLN A 67 21.78 10.61 9.39
N PRO A 68 22.34 11.79 9.75
CA PRO A 68 23.07 11.94 11.00
C PRO A 68 22.15 11.75 12.22
N GLY A 69 22.51 10.81 13.12
CA GLY A 69 21.80 10.60 14.39
C GLY A 69 20.43 9.91 14.27
N ILE A 70 20.10 9.36 13.09
CA ILE A 70 18.86 8.61 12.85
C ILE A 70 19.18 7.12 12.76
N VAL A 71 18.40 6.29 13.46
CA VAL A 71 18.57 4.84 13.52
C VAL A 71 17.40 4.18 12.78
N GLU A 72 17.68 3.19 11.92
CA GLU A 72 16.67 2.45 11.15
C GLU A 72 15.62 3.38 10.51
N ALA A 73 16.09 4.43 9.83
CA ALA A 73 15.19 5.37 9.15
C ALA A 73 14.33 4.67 8.09
N GLY A 74 14.84 3.57 7.52
CA GLY A 74 14.28 2.91 6.35
C GLY A 74 14.84 3.51 5.06
N ALA A 75 14.87 2.72 3.99
CA ALA A 75 15.39 3.12 2.69
C ALA A 75 14.60 2.45 1.54
N VAL A 76 14.70 3.04 0.36
CA VAL A 76 14.28 2.42 -0.90
C VAL A 76 15.51 2.22 -1.78
N TYR A 77 15.64 1.03 -2.33
CA TYR A 77 16.74 0.63 -3.18
C TYR A 77 16.31 0.61 -4.64
N TYR A 78 17.15 1.15 -5.52
CA TYR A 78 17.07 1.03 -6.96
C TYR A 78 17.94 -0.15 -7.41
N CYS A 79 17.32 -1.16 -8.01
CA CYS A 79 17.99 -2.36 -8.52
C CYS A 79 17.87 -2.40 -10.05
N PRO A 80 18.95 -2.14 -10.81
CA PRO A 80 18.95 -2.22 -12.27
C PRO A 80 18.60 -3.64 -12.74
N TRP A 81 17.87 -3.77 -13.86
CA TRP A 81 17.61 -5.06 -14.49
C TRP A 81 18.07 -5.07 -15.98
N PRO A 82 18.82 -6.10 -16.43
CA PRO A 82 19.38 -7.20 -15.63
C PRO A 82 20.50 -6.70 -14.70
N GLY A 83 20.52 -7.20 -13.46
CA GLY A 83 21.47 -6.81 -12.43
C GLY A 83 21.94 -8.00 -11.59
N GLN A 84 23.09 -7.85 -10.95
CA GLN A 84 23.60 -8.80 -9.94
C GLN A 84 22.96 -8.50 -8.57
N SER A 85 23.08 -9.44 -7.61
CA SER A 85 22.49 -9.30 -6.27
C SER A 85 22.86 -7.99 -5.57
N ASP A 86 24.11 -7.53 -5.77
CA ASP A 86 24.70 -6.39 -5.06
C ASP A 86 24.59 -5.08 -5.87
N SER A 87 23.85 -5.10 -6.98
CA SER A 87 23.70 -3.92 -7.85
C SER A 87 22.68 -2.89 -7.33
N CYS A 88 21.97 -3.22 -6.26
CA CYS A 88 20.97 -2.36 -5.65
C CYS A 88 21.62 -1.20 -4.87
N ARG A 89 21.22 0.04 -5.17
CA ARG A 89 21.71 1.25 -4.50
C ARG A 89 20.59 2.00 -3.80
N GLN A 90 20.86 2.55 -2.62
CA GLN A 90 19.88 3.40 -1.92
C GLN A 90 19.57 4.67 -2.72
N ILE A 91 18.30 5.04 -2.78
CA ILE A 91 17.82 6.28 -3.37
C ILE A 91 17.85 7.37 -2.29
N PRO A 92 18.55 8.50 -2.49
CA PRO A 92 18.73 9.52 -1.47
C PRO A 92 17.53 10.48 -1.39
N PHE A 93 16.38 9.99 -0.92
CA PHE A 93 15.16 10.81 -0.74
C PHE A 93 15.34 11.92 0.31
N ASP A 94 15.93 11.59 1.46
CA ASP A 94 16.23 12.53 2.53
C ASP A 94 17.51 12.11 3.27
N ASN A 95 18.51 12.99 3.25
CA ASN A 95 19.79 12.79 3.96
C ASN A 95 19.93 13.71 5.18
N SER A 96 18.87 14.43 5.55
CA SER A 96 18.87 15.36 6.67
C SER A 96 18.53 14.68 8.00
N ASN A 97 19.03 15.25 9.09
CA ASN A 97 18.62 14.92 10.45
C ASN A 97 17.18 15.44 10.71
N ASN A 98 16.62 15.16 11.88
CA ASN A 98 15.40 15.75 12.38
C ASN A 98 15.48 17.29 12.33
N ARG A 99 14.45 17.91 11.74
CA ARG A 99 14.19 19.35 11.89
C ARG A 99 14.10 19.71 13.37
N MET A 100 14.59 20.90 13.72
CA MET A 100 14.61 21.39 15.10
C MET A 100 13.75 22.64 15.23
N ILE A 101 13.02 22.77 16.34
CA ILE A 101 12.25 23.95 16.71
C ILE A 101 12.84 24.57 17.99
N LYS A 102 12.66 25.88 18.17
CA LYS A 102 12.96 26.55 19.44
C LYS A 102 11.69 26.65 20.27
N VAL A 103 11.66 26.02 21.43
CA VAL A 103 10.57 26.09 22.41
C VAL A 103 11.16 26.61 23.71
N ASN A 104 10.64 27.71 24.26
CA ASN A 104 11.13 28.31 25.52
C ASN A 104 12.66 28.54 25.60
N GLY A 105 13.33 28.77 24.46
CA GLY A 105 14.78 28.98 24.38
C GLY A 105 15.61 27.70 24.19
N THR A 106 15.04 26.51 24.39
CA THR A 106 15.68 25.21 24.10
C THR A 106 15.42 24.76 22.66
N ARG A 107 16.41 24.11 22.04
CA ARG A 107 16.26 23.49 20.71
C ARG A 107 15.77 22.06 20.91
N GLU A 108 14.57 21.78 20.44
CA GLU A 108 13.94 20.47 20.52
C GLU A 108 13.71 19.90 19.12
N PRO A 109 13.76 18.56 18.96
CA PRO A 109 13.42 17.92 17.71
C PRO A 109 11.94 18.15 17.40
N LEU A 110 11.68 18.59 16.18
CA LEU A 110 10.34 18.84 15.66
C LEU A 110 9.75 17.58 15.00
N GLU A 111 10.61 16.66 14.56
CA GLU A 111 10.23 15.39 13.95
C GLU A 111 11.15 14.28 14.46
N PHE A 112 10.71 13.03 14.31
CA PHE A 112 11.47 11.86 14.72
C PHE A 112 11.46 10.84 13.59
N LYS A 113 12.60 10.76 12.89
CA LYS A 113 12.79 9.85 11.75
C LYS A 113 13.31 8.46 12.13
N SER A 114 13.77 8.27 13.37
CA SER A 114 14.26 6.96 13.80
C SER A 114 13.11 5.96 13.88
N HIS A 115 13.29 4.77 13.31
CA HIS A 115 12.26 3.72 13.20
C HIS A 115 10.96 4.17 12.52
N GLN A 116 11.02 5.16 11.61
CA GLN A 116 9.84 5.67 10.90
C GLN A 116 9.27 4.73 9.83
N TRP A 117 10.00 3.64 9.51
CA TRP A 117 9.62 2.65 8.50
C TRP A 117 9.56 3.21 7.07
N PHE A 118 10.49 4.07 6.67
CA PHE A 118 10.53 4.60 5.31
C PHE A 118 10.79 3.49 4.26
N GLY A 119 9.92 3.39 3.27
CA GLY A 119 9.92 2.29 2.30
C GLY A 119 9.02 1.12 2.70
N ALA A 120 8.16 1.29 3.72
CA ALA A 120 7.11 0.31 4.02
C ALA A 120 6.12 0.17 2.86
N SER A 121 5.83 1.26 2.17
CA SER A 121 5.07 1.29 0.92
C SER A 121 5.88 2.01 -0.15
N VAL A 122 5.93 1.42 -1.34
CA VAL A 122 6.60 1.98 -2.53
C VAL A 122 5.69 1.75 -3.72
N ARG A 123 5.42 2.83 -4.47
CA ARG A 123 4.65 2.80 -5.71
C ARG A 123 5.26 3.67 -6.78
N THR A 124 5.09 3.28 -8.03
CA THR A 124 5.54 4.04 -9.19
C THR A 124 4.42 4.30 -10.19
N HIS A 125 4.54 5.40 -10.91
CA HIS A 125 3.65 5.71 -12.03
C HIS A 125 4.36 6.60 -13.05
N LYS A 126 4.60 6.08 -14.27
CA LYS A 126 5.20 6.82 -15.40
C LYS A 126 6.48 7.59 -15.00
N GLY A 127 7.41 6.93 -14.33
CA GLY A 127 8.68 7.51 -13.87
C GLY A 127 8.61 8.35 -12.58
N LYS A 128 7.41 8.59 -12.04
CA LYS A 128 7.20 9.15 -10.70
C LYS A 128 7.26 8.03 -9.67
N VAL A 129 7.83 8.29 -8.50
CA VAL A 129 7.96 7.32 -7.41
C VAL A 129 7.45 7.93 -6.13
N VAL A 130 6.72 7.16 -5.34
CA VAL A 130 6.32 7.52 -3.98
C VAL A 130 6.78 6.43 -3.04
N ALA A 131 7.36 6.86 -1.92
CA ALA A 131 7.76 5.99 -0.83
C ALA A 131 7.33 6.62 0.50
N CYS A 132 6.75 5.83 1.40
CA CYS A 132 6.22 6.36 2.66
C CYS A 132 6.83 5.71 3.91
N ALA A 133 6.74 6.47 4.99
CA ALA A 133 7.13 6.16 6.35
C ALA A 133 5.89 6.28 7.26
N PRO A 134 5.06 5.23 7.37
CA PRO A 134 3.81 5.29 8.13
C PRO A 134 4.03 5.43 9.64
N LEU A 135 5.24 5.13 10.15
CA LEU A 135 5.61 5.34 11.56
C LEU A 135 6.45 6.62 11.76
N TYR A 136 6.45 7.54 10.81
CA TYR A 136 7.04 8.85 11.00
C TYR A 136 6.28 9.61 12.10
N HIS A 137 7.03 10.05 13.11
CA HIS A 137 6.45 10.81 14.22
C HIS A 137 6.78 12.30 14.10
N TRP A 138 5.81 13.11 14.49
CA TRP A 138 5.86 14.56 14.48
C TRP A 138 5.67 15.09 15.90
N ARG A 139 6.44 16.11 16.28
CA ARG A 139 6.20 16.85 17.53
C ARG A 139 5.14 17.90 17.27
N THR A 140 4.02 17.83 17.97
CA THR A 140 2.98 18.86 17.88
C THR A 140 3.52 20.25 18.19
N VAL A 141 2.92 21.27 17.56
CA VAL A 141 3.18 22.68 17.90
C VAL A 141 2.42 23.09 19.17
N LYS A 142 1.68 22.16 19.80
CA LYS A 142 1.06 22.35 21.12
C LYS A 142 2.14 22.48 22.20
N ARG A 143 1.75 23.05 23.35
CA ARG A 143 2.65 23.31 24.48
C ARG A 143 3.31 22.03 25.02
N ASP A 144 2.56 20.92 25.04
CA ASP A 144 3.00 19.67 25.69
C ASP A 144 3.84 18.74 24.79
N GLY A 145 3.99 19.08 23.49
CA GLY A 145 4.99 18.48 22.62
C GLY A 145 4.88 16.96 22.44
N GLU A 146 3.68 16.47 22.15
CA GLU A 146 3.41 15.03 21.92
C GLU A 146 4.07 14.51 20.63
N LYS A 147 4.30 13.19 20.58
CA LYS A 147 4.91 12.50 19.44
C LYS A 147 3.85 11.70 18.70
N ASP A 148 3.33 12.27 17.63
CA ASP A 148 2.19 11.68 16.93
C ASP A 148 2.65 10.97 15.66
N PRO A 149 2.24 9.71 15.44
CA PRO A 149 2.60 8.95 14.25
C PRO A 149 1.74 9.36 13.04
N VAL A 150 1.87 10.60 12.58
CA VAL A 150 1.09 11.17 11.47
C VAL A 150 1.40 10.49 10.13
N GLY A 151 2.59 9.92 9.98
CA GLY A 151 3.08 9.37 8.72
C GLY A 151 3.52 10.44 7.72
N THR A 152 4.40 10.07 6.80
CA THR A 152 4.86 10.96 5.72
C THR A 152 5.25 10.17 4.48
N CYS A 153 5.12 10.78 3.31
CA CYS A 153 5.53 10.24 2.03
C CYS A 153 6.51 11.18 1.34
N TYR A 154 7.45 10.62 0.59
CA TYR A 154 8.30 11.37 -0.32
C TYR A 154 7.96 11.00 -1.76
N VAL A 155 7.70 12.03 -2.56
CA VAL A 155 7.52 11.92 -4.00
C VAL A 155 8.84 12.24 -4.68
N ALA A 156 9.32 11.36 -5.55
CA ALA A 156 10.46 11.59 -6.43
C ALA A 156 10.03 11.63 -7.89
N VAL A 157 10.57 12.60 -8.64
CA VAL A 157 10.38 12.72 -10.09
C VAL A 157 11.72 12.98 -10.78
N GLN A 158 11.71 13.05 -12.12
CA GLN A 158 12.90 13.35 -12.93
C GLN A 158 14.08 12.42 -12.64
N ASN A 159 13.82 11.11 -12.51
CA ASN A 159 14.85 10.11 -12.19
C ASN A 159 15.61 10.44 -10.88
N PHE A 160 14.86 10.74 -9.83
CA PHE A 160 15.37 10.98 -8.48
C PHE A 160 16.22 12.26 -8.36
N SER A 161 15.98 13.28 -9.19
CA SER A 161 16.65 14.58 -9.05
C SER A 161 15.80 15.61 -8.29
N ALA A 162 14.48 15.44 -8.27
CA ALA A 162 13.55 16.35 -7.60
C ALA A 162 12.62 15.58 -6.66
N TYR A 163 12.47 16.12 -5.45
CA TYR A 163 11.72 15.48 -4.37
C TYR A 163 10.80 16.46 -3.66
N ALA A 164 9.67 15.96 -3.17
CA ALA A 164 8.81 16.69 -2.25
C ALA A 164 8.25 15.76 -1.17
N GLU A 165 8.26 16.26 0.07
CA GLU A 165 7.57 15.63 1.19
C GLU A 165 6.06 15.94 1.08
N TYR A 166 5.25 14.91 1.27
CA TYR A 166 3.79 14.98 1.38
C TYR A 166 3.33 14.25 2.64
N SER A 167 2.87 15.01 3.62
CA SER A 167 2.38 14.51 4.92
C SER A 167 1.02 15.16 5.21
N PRO A 168 -0.07 14.68 4.56
CA PRO A 168 -1.39 15.32 4.64
C PRO A 168 -2.00 15.31 6.04
N CYS A 169 -1.66 14.31 6.86
CA CYS A 169 -2.14 14.18 8.23
C CYS A 169 -1.34 14.99 9.25
N ARG A 170 -0.23 15.63 8.83
CA ARG A 170 0.51 16.56 9.70
C ARG A 170 -0.19 17.91 9.71
N THR A 171 -1.18 18.04 10.59
CA THR A 171 -2.01 19.23 10.72
C THR A 171 -1.92 19.85 12.12
N ASN A 172 -2.78 20.85 12.40
CA ASN A 172 -2.92 21.44 13.73
C ASN A 172 -3.90 20.68 14.63
N ASP A 173 -4.40 19.53 14.18
CA ASP A 173 -5.34 18.67 14.89
C ASP A 173 -4.70 17.32 15.26
N PRO A 174 -3.78 17.32 16.25
CA PRO A 174 -2.96 16.15 16.58
C PRO A 174 -3.65 15.15 17.49
N ASP A 175 -4.82 15.46 18.03
CA ASP A 175 -5.45 14.58 19.00
C ASP A 175 -5.97 13.30 18.30
N PRO A 176 -6.26 12.22 19.03
CA PRO A 176 -6.91 11.03 18.46
C PRO A 176 -8.21 11.35 17.72
N GLU A 177 -8.95 12.38 18.17
CA GLU A 177 -10.12 12.96 17.49
C GLU A 177 -9.81 13.48 16.09
N GLY A 178 -8.55 13.83 15.82
CA GLY A 178 -8.06 14.43 14.59
C GLY A 178 -7.20 13.46 13.77
N GLN A 179 -6.00 13.89 13.40
CA GLN A 179 -5.13 13.17 12.45
C GLN A 179 -3.75 12.81 13.02
N GLY A 180 -3.50 13.02 14.32
CA GLY A 180 -2.21 12.72 14.93
C GLY A 180 -1.76 11.27 14.75
N PHE A 181 -2.71 10.33 14.86
CA PHE A 181 -2.44 8.89 14.73
C PHE A 181 -2.69 8.35 13.32
N CYS A 182 -2.86 9.21 12.32
CA CYS A 182 -3.26 8.83 10.96
C CYS A 182 -2.39 7.76 10.30
N GLN A 183 -1.06 7.81 10.49
CA GLN A 183 -0.10 6.92 9.82
C GLN A 183 -0.21 6.96 8.28
N ALA A 184 -0.33 8.17 7.72
CA ALA A 184 -0.48 8.38 6.28
C ALA A 184 0.61 7.67 5.47
N GLY A 185 0.21 6.98 4.40
CA GLY A 185 1.09 6.19 3.58
C GLY A 185 1.26 4.75 4.05
N PHE A 186 0.41 4.29 4.98
CA PHE A 186 0.28 2.88 5.33
C PHE A 186 -0.01 2.03 4.10
N SER A 187 -0.90 2.52 3.24
CA SER A 187 -1.16 2.00 1.91
C SER A 187 -1.10 3.14 0.88
N VAL A 188 -0.70 2.81 -0.35
CA VAL A 188 -0.44 3.79 -1.43
C VAL A 188 -0.81 3.18 -2.76
N ASP A 189 -1.42 3.98 -3.64
CA ASP A 189 -1.59 3.65 -5.05
C ASP A 189 -1.66 4.91 -5.94
N PHE A 190 -1.73 4.70 -7.26
CA PHE A 190 -1.91 5.75 -8.25
C PHE A 190 -3.12 5.49 -9.14
N THR A 191 -3.92 6.53 -9.40
CA THR A 191 -4.89 6.49 -10.51
C THR A 191 -4.16 6.46 -11.86
N LYS A 192 -4.87 6.12 -12.93
CA LYS A 192 -4.40 6.06 -14.32
C LYS A 192 -3.87 7.42 -14.83
N GLU A 193 -4.43 8.51 -14.32
CA GLU A 193 -4.04 9.90 -14.55
C GLU A 193 -2.78 10.28 -13.74
N GLY A 194 -2.35 9.42 -12.82
CA GLY A 194 -1.19 9.62 -11.97
C GLY A 194 -1.47 10.53 -10.77
N ARG A 195 -2.71 10.57 -10.30
CA ARG A 195 -3.07 11.17 -9.01
C ARG A 195 -2.73 10.17 -7.90
N LEU A 196 -2.12 10.66 -6.82
CA LEU A 196 -1.70 9.84 -5.69
C LEU A 196 -2.90 9.54 -4.80
N VAL A 197 -2.99 8.30 -4.32
CA VAL A 197 -3.96 7.82 -3.34
C VAL A 197 -3.19 7.30 -2.12
N LEU A 198 -3.55 7.76 -0.92
CA LEU A 198 -2.96 7.34 0.34
C LEU A 198 -4.04 6.85 1.31
N GLY A 199 -3.75 5.75 1.99
CA GLY A 199 -4.49 5.30 3.16
C GLY A 199 -3.80 5.70 4.47
N GLY A 200 -4.61 6.11 5.45
CA GLY A 200 -4.20 6.45 6.81
C GLY A 200 -5.16 5.82 7.83
N PRO A 201 -4.89 4.61 8.33
CA PRO A 201 -5.84 3.84 9.11
C PRO A 201 -6.14 4.40 10.51
N GLY A 202 -5.38 5.37 11.01
CA GLY A 202 -5.50 5.84 12.40
C GLY A 202 -6.11 7.23 12.60
N SER A 203 -6.63 7.87 11.54
CA SER A 203 -7.35 9.15 11.71
C SER A 203 -8.69 8.94 12.43
N PHE A 204 -9.11 9.93 13.21
CA PHE A 204 -10.41 10.03 13.88
C PHE A 204 -10.73 8.77 14.71
N TYR A 205 -10.06 8.57 15.85
CA TYR A 205 -10.20 7.37 16.70
C TYR A 205 -10.12 6.06 15.91
N TRP A 206 -9.16 6.01 14.98
CA TRP A 206 -8.95 4.87 14.10
C TRP A 206 -10.15 4.48 13.22
N GLN A 207 -11.08 5.41 12.94
CA GLN A 207 -12.01 5.27 11.82
C GLN A 207 -11.23 5.03 10.52
N GLY A 208 -10.13 5.78 10.36
CA GLY A 208 -9.25 5.76 9.20
C GLY A 208 -9.64 6.76 8.11
N GLN A 209 -8.77 6.90 7.11
CA GLN A 209 -8.90 7.96 6.11
C GLN A 209 -8.29 7.56 4.78
N VAL A 210 -8.91 8.03 3.69
CA VAL A 210 -8.32 8.00 2.35
C VAL A 210 -8.11 9.42 1.86
N MET A 211 -6.95 9.67 1.27
CA MET A 211 -6.51 10.98 0.81
C MET A 211 -6.02 10.90 -0.63
N THR A 212 -6.32 11.93 -1.44
CA THR A 212 -5.80 12.03 -2.80
C THR A 212 -5.18 13.39 -3.09
N ALA A 213 -4.11 13.41 -3.87
CA ALA A 213 -3.45 14.64 -4.29
C ALA A 213 -2.75 14.47 -5.64
N GLY A 214 -2.66 15.55 -6.41
CA GLY A 214 -1.90 15.55 -7.66
C GLY A 214 -0.41 15.73 -7.40
N ILE A 215 0.42 14.97 -8.13
CA ILE A 215 1.88 15.02 -7.94
C ILE A 215 2.47 16.39 -8.29
N ALA A 216 1.93 17.07 -9.31
CA ALA A 216 2.40 18.39 -9.70
C ALA A 216 2.15 19.42 -8.59
N GLU A 217 0.99 19.36 -7.93
CA GLU A 217 0.61 20.23 -6.83
C GLU A 217 1.45 19.95 -5.58
N ILE A 218 1.78 18.68 -5.31
CA ILE A 218 2.71 18.32 -4.23
C ILE A 218 4.10 18.94 -4.48
N LEU A 219 4.61 18.91 -5.71
CA LEU A 219 5.91 19.52 -6.04
C LEU A 219 5.85 21.05 -6.05
N ASN A 220 4.74 21.64 -6.49
CA ASN A 220 4.62 23.08 -6.69
C ASN A 220 4.65 23.86 -5.36
N GLY A 221 5.69 24.68 -5.15
CA GLY A 221 5.85 25.47 -3.92
C GLY A 221 6.31 24.64 -2.72
N TYR A 222 6.83 23.42 -2.94
CA TYR A 222 7.45 22.64 -1.88
C TYR A 222 8.64 23.39 -1.28
N SER A 223 8.66 23.49 0.06
CA SER A 223 9.73 24.13 0.82
C SER A 223 9.95 23.38 2.11
N LEU A 224 11.20 23.03 2.40
CA LEU A 224 11.60 22.36 3.64
C LEU A 224 11.26 23.18 4.90
N LYS A 225 11.09 24.51 4.76
CA LYS A 225 10.73 25.42 5.85
C LYS A 225 9.24 25.40 6.20
N ALA A 226 8.38 25.08 5.23
CA ALA A 226 6.93 25.05 5.41
C ALA A 226 6.52 23.69 5.95
N VAL A 227 6.53 23.56 7.27
CA VAL A 227 6.34 22.27 7.92
C VAL A 227 4.88 21.81 7.89
N LEU A 228 3.95 22.73 8.14
CA LEU A 228 2.52 22.51 7.91
C LEU A 228 2.19 23.06 6.52
N ARG A 229 1.78 22.18 5.62
CA ARG A 229 1.46 22.54 4.25
C ARG A 229 0.22 21.80 3.79
N ARG A 230 -0.75 22.57 3.32
CA ARG A 230 -1.92 22.07 2.62
C ARG A 230 -1.65 22.06 1.12
N VAL A 231 -1.85 20.92 0.44
CA VAL A 231 -1.65 20.84 -1.00
C VAL A 231 -2.93 21.31 -1.70
N PRO A 232 -2.85 22.27 -2.66
CA PRO A 232 -4.03 22.69 -3.41
C PRO A 232 -4.71 21.51 -4.13
N GLY A 233 -6.03 21.43 -4.02
CA GLY A 233 -6.81 20.36 -4.67
C GLY A 233 -6.64 18.98 -4.05
N GLU A 234 -6.00 18.86 -2.88
CA GLU A 234 -6.06 17.63 -2.10
C GLU A 234 -7.50 17.35 -1.65
N LYS A 235 -7.86 16.07 -1.57
CA LYS A 235 -9.18 15.61 -1.10
C LYS A 235 -8.94 14.57 -0.02
N GLN A 236 -9.76 14.57 1.02
CA GLN A 236 -9.66 13.63 2.13
C GLN A 236 -11.05 13.23 2.59
N THR A 237 -11.26 11.97 3.02
CA THR A 237 -12.48 11.58 3.72
C THR A 237 -12.54 12.30 5.08
N GLY A 238 -13.75 12.64 5.55
CA GLY A 238 -13.96 13.30 6.84
C GLY A 238 -14.21 12.33 7.99
N ALA A 239 -14.27 12.86 9.21
CA ALA A 239 -14.70 12.11 10.39
C ALA A 239 -16.18 11.69 10.27
N ALA A 240 -16.49 10.49 10.72
CA ALA A 240 -17.81 9.93 10.84
C ALA A 240 -18.26 9.88 12.31
N GLU A 241 -19.45 9.34 12.57
CA GLU A 241 -19.94 9.07 13.93
C GLU A 241 -19.04 8.04 14.64
N ASP A 242 -18.97 8.14 15.96
CA ASP A 242 -18.18 7.29 16.88
C ASP A 242 -18.44 5.78 16.72
N THR A 243 -19.60 5.41 16.19
CA THR A 243 -19.92 4.02 15.80
C THR A 243 -18.97 3.42 14.76
N ASN A 244 -18.19 4.25 14.06
CA ASN A 244 -17.20 3.85 13.07
C ASN A 244 -15.76 3.84 13.59
N ASP A 245 -15.54 4.18 14.86
CA ASP A 245 -14.22 4.12 15.48
C ASP A 245 -13.62 2.70 15.37
N ASP A 246 -12.30 2.60 15.45
CA ASP A 246 -11.58 1.32 15.39
C ASP A 246 -11.77 0.53 14.07
N SER A 247 -12.15 1.17 12.96
CA SER A 247 -12.46 0.49 11.68
C SER A 247 -11.27 0.29 10.73
N TYR A 248 -10.26 1.16 10.78
CA TYR A 248 -9.05 1.15 9.94
C TYR A 248 -9.29 1.37 8.43
N LEU A 249 -10.14 2.32 8.04
CA LEU A 249 -10.27 2.75 6.65
C LEU A 249 -8.91 3.17 6.06
N GLY A 250 -8.59 2.68 4.85
CA GLY A 250 -7.29 2.95 4.22
C GLY A 250 -6.19 1.98 4.66
N TYR A 251 -6.54 0.84 5.27
CA TYR A 251 -5.56 -0.21 5.57
C TYR A 251 -4.93 -0.76 4.28
N SER A 252 -5.72 -0.92 3.23
CA SER A 252 -5.27 -1.24 1.88
C SER A 252 -6.03 -0.38 0.87
N VAL A 253 -5.39 -0.04 -0.24
CA VAL A 253 -6.00 0.73 -1.33
C VAL A 253 -5.70 0.10 -2.68
N ALA A 254 -6.64 0.23 -3.60
CA ALA A 254 -6.51 -0.06 -5.03
C ALA A 254 -7.40 0.91 -5.82
N VAL A 255 -7.21 0.97 -7.13
CA VAL A 255 -7.99 1.84 -8.03
C VAL A 255 -8.54 1.04 -9.20
N GLY A 256 -9.71 1.42 -9.72
CA GLY A 256 -10.28 0.85 -10.95
C GLY A 256 -11.63 1.45 -11.29
N GLU A 257 -12.19 1.04 -12.41
CA GLU A 257 -13.41 1.61 -13.00
C GLU A 257 -14.64 0.73 -12.75
N PHE A 258 -15.63 1.22 -11.99
CA PHE A 258 -16.80 0.43 -11.61
C PHE A 258 -18.14 1.12 -11.88
N THR A 259 -18.14 2.42 -12.17
CA THR A 259 -19.35 3.21 -12.44
C THR A 259 -19.68 3.32 -13.94
N GLY A 260 -18.73 3.02 -14.83
CA GLY A 260 -18.92 3.06 -16.28
C GLY A 260 -18.88 4.48 -16.85
N ASP A 261 -18.34 5.44 -16.10
CA ASP A 261 -18.15 6.83 -16.53
C ASP A 261 -16.71 7.12 -17.00
N SER A 262 -15.83 6.09 -16.96
CA SER A 262 -14.41 6.14 -17.30
C SER A 262 -13.54 6.91 -16.30
N GLU A 263 -14.07 7.28 -15.14
CA GLU A 263 -13.34 7.88 -14.02
C GLU A 263 -13.14 6.86 -12.89
N GLN A 264 -11.89 6.46 -12.65
CA GLN A 264 -11.61 5.41 -11.68
C GLN A 264 -12.10 5.75 -10.27
N GLU A 265 -12.72 4.78 -9.59
CA GLU A 265 -12.99 4.78 -8.17
C GLU A 265 -11.81 4.23 -7.34
N LEU A 266 -11.88 4.50 -6.04
CA LEU A 266 -10.95 4.00 -5.04
C LEU A 266 -11.60 2.82 -4.32
N ILE A 267 -10.90 1.70 -4.25
CA ILE A 267 -11.27 0.54 -3.44
C ILE A 267 -10.39 0.54 -2.20
N THR A 268 -11.01 0.55 -1.01
CA THR A 268 -10.27 0.65 0.26
C THR A 268 -10.74 -0.37 1.27
N GLY A 269 -9.77 -1.03 1.91
CA GLY A 269 -9.99 -2.03 2.95
C GLY A 269 -10.24 -1.39 4.31
N VAL A 270 -11.24 -1.92 5.01
CA VAL A 270 -11.69 -1.52 6.36
C VAL A 270 -11.80 -2.77 7.25
N PRO A 271 -10.66 -3.40 7.60
CA PRO A 271 -10.65 -4.77 8.11
C PRO A 271 -11.25 -4.97 9.51
N ARG A 272 -11.43 -3.88 10.27
CA ARG A 272 -12.07 -3.93 11.59
C ARG A 272 -13.49 -3.35 11.61
N GLY A 273 -13.93 -2.79 10.49
CA GLY A 273 -15.29 -2.32 10.31
C GLY A 273 -16.32 -3.45 10.41
N ALA A 274 -17.61 -3.06 10.47
CA ALA A 274 -18.73 -4.00 10.58
C ALA A 274 -18.53 -5.02 11.72
N GLN A 275 -18.24 -4.55 12.94
CA GLN A 275 -18.02 -5.39 14.12
C GLN A 275 -16.89 -6.43 13.92
N ASN A 276 -15.78 -6.01 13.32
CA ASN A 276 -14.65 -6.86 12.94
C ASN A 276 -14.95 -7.96 11.91
N PHE A 277 -16.10 -7.97 11.23
CA PHE A 277 -16.25 -8.78 10.01
C PHE A 277 -15.33 -8.28 8.89
N GLY A 278 -15.01 -6.98 8.92
CA GLY A 278 -14.26 -6.29 7.90
C GLY A 278 -15.14 -6.03 6.67
N TYR A 279 -14.87 -4.92 5.99
CA TYR A 279 -15.48 -4.65 4.70
C TYR A 279 -14.49 -3.94 3.79
N VAL A 280 -14.81 -3.93 2.51
CA VAL A 280 -14.13 -3.11 1.50
C VAL A 280 -15.17 -2.14 0.97
N THR A 281 -14.79 -0.87 0.82
CA THR A 281 -15.69 0.17 0.31
C THR A 281 -15.15 0.79 -0.96
N MET A 282 -16.06 1.11 -1.85
CA MET A 282 -15.83 1.81 -3.11
C MET A 282 -16.15 3.29 -2.91
N ILE A 283 -15.21 4.14 -3.28
CA ILE A 283 -15.27 5.58 -3.08
C ILE A 283 -15.03 6.28 -4.42
N ASN A 284 -15.88 7.24 -4.76
CA ASN A 284 -15.69 8.07 -5.95
C ASN A 284 -14.40 8.91 -5.81
N SER A 285 -13.47 8.83 -6.76
CA SER A 285 -12.18 9.53 -6.67
C SER A 285 -12.29 11.07 -6.79
N THR A 286 -13.38 11.56 -7.40
CA THR A 286 -13.61 12.98 -7.66
C THR A 286 -14.14 13.72 -6.43
N ASN A 287 -15.03 13.16 -5.63
CA ASN A 287 -15.59 13.86 -4.46
C ASN A 287 -15.43 13.09 -3.14
N LEU A 288 -14.83 11.89 -3.19
CA LEU A 288 -14.67 10.98 -2.05
C LEU A 288 -16.00 10.55 -1.41
N THR A 289 -17.09 10.49 -2.18
CA THR A 289 -18.35 9.92 -1.70
C THR A 289 -18.32 8.40 -1.76
N PHE A 290 -18.83 7.75 -0.71
CA PHE A 290 -18.98 6.30 -0.64
C PHE A 290 -20.09 5.83 -1.58
N ILE A 291 -19.82 4.76 -2.34
CA ILE A 291 -20.73 4.22 -3.36
C ILE A 291 -21.33 2.89 -2.90
N GLN A 292 -20.47 1.89 -2.65
CA GLN A 292 -20.87 0.52 -2.37
C GLN A 292 -19.88 -0.16 -1.42
N ASN A 293 -20.39 -1.09 -0.60
CA ASN A 293 -19.59 -1.88 0.34
C ASN A 293 -19.71 -3.37 0.05
N PHE A 294 -18.62 -4.09 0.31
CA PHE A 294 -18.52 -5.55 0.30
C PHE A 294 -18.12 -6.00 1.70
N THR A 295 -18.94 -6.78 2.39
CA THR A 295 -18.69 -7.19 3.77
C THR A 295 -18.15 -8.61 3.83
N GLY A 296 -17.17 -8.84 4.70
CA GLY A 296 -16.62 -10.17 4.94
C GLY A 296 -17.62 -11.10 5.63
N GLU A 297 -17.47 -12.42 5.41
CA GLU A 297 -18.39 -13.43 5.96
C GLU A 297 -18.03 -13.89 7.38
N GLN A 298 -16.82 -13.60 7.87
CA GLN A 298 -16.31 -14.13 9.14
C GLN A 298 -15.63 -13.04 9.96
N MET A 299 -16.10 -12.86 11.20
CA MET A 299 -15.50 -11.99 12.20
C MET A 299 -14.01 -12.33 12.43
N ALA A 300 -13.18 -11.29 12.54
CA ALA A 300 -11.74 -11.35 12.74
C ALA A 300 -10.95 -12.08 11.64
N SER A 301 -11.55 -12.34 10.48
CA SER A 301 -10.84 -12.87 9.31
C SER A 301 -9.92 -11.84 8.64
N TYR A 302 -10.08 -10.56 9.02
CA TYR A 302 -9.35 -9.41 8.51
C TYR A 302 -9.63 -9.15 7.02
N PHE A 303 -10.89 -9.31 6.62
CA PHE A 303 -11.37 -9.04 5.27
C PHE A 303 -11.10 -7.58 4.89
N GLY A 304 -10.34 -7.36 3.80
CA GLY A 304 -9.83 -6.04 3.44
C GLY A 304 -8.36 -5.81 3.83
N TYR A 305 -7.64 -6.86 4.28
CA TYR A 305 -6.20 -6.81 4.53
C TYR A 305 -5.43 -6.35 3.29
N SER A 306 -5.76 -6.93 2.15
CA SER A 306 -5.22 -6.58 0.84
C SER A 306 -6.37 -6.50 -0.14
N VAL A 307 -6.36 -5.48 -1.00
CA VAL A 307 -7.26 -5.33 -2.12
C VAL A 307 -6.46 -5.27 -3.41
N ALA A 308 -6.99 -5.81 -4.49
CA ALA A 308 -6.45 -5.66 -5.83
C ALA A 308 -7.60 -5.53 -6.82
N VAL A 309 -7.34 -4.83 -7.91
CA VAL A 309 -8.31 -4.58 -8.97
C VAL A 309 -7.66 -4.89 -10.31
N THR A 310 -8.34 -5.65 -11.15
CA THR A 310 -7.93 -5.95 -12.53
C THR A 310 -9.04 -6.74 -13.24
N ASP A 311 -9.15 -6.61 -14.56
CA ASP A 311 -9.98 -7.49 -15.40
C ASP A 311 -9.45 -8.94 -15.41
N LEU A 312 -10.26 -9.91 -14.98
CA LEU A 312 -9.87 -11.33 -14.90
C LEU A 312 -10.58 -12.27 -15.84
N ASN A 313 -11.63 -11.79 -16.47
CA ASN A 313 -12.45 -12.57 -17.39
C ASN A 313 -12.39 -12.00 -18.81
N GLY A 314 -11.53 -11.00 -19.06
CA GLY A 314 -11.27 -10.38 -20.35
C GLY A 314 -12.46 -9.67 -20.96
N ASP A 315 -13.39 -9.18 -20.14
CA ASP A 315 -14.57 -8.47 -20.61
C ASP A 315 -14.40 -6.94 -20.63
N ASP A 316 -13.16 -6.46 -20.44
CA ASP A 316 -12.77 -5.04 -20.36
C ASP A 316 -13.40 -4.30 -19.17
N THR A 317 -13.87 -5.02 -18.14
CA THR A 317 -14.32 -4.45 -16.87
C THR A 317 -13.43 -4.87 -15.71
N ASP A 318 -13.24 -3.97 -14.74
CA ASP A 318 -12.35 -4.22 -13.61
C ASP A 318 -13.03 -5.11 -12.56
N ASP A 319 -12.37 -6.21 -12.16
CA ASP A 319 -12.84 -7.09 -11.09
C ASP A 319 -12.15 -6.80 -9.75
N ILE A 320 -12.82 -7.10 -8.64
CA ILE A 320 -12.31 -6.83 -7.28
C ILE A 320 -11.86 -8.13 -6.61
N LEU A 321 -10.64 -8.12 -6.07
CA LEU A 321 -10.12 -9.17 -5.20
C LEU A 321 -9.90 -8.65 -3.80
N VAL A 322 -10.40 -9.37 -2.81
CA VAL A 322 -10.26 -9.03 -1.39
C VAL A 322 -9.63 -10.16 -0.61
N GLY A 323 -8.56 -9.86 0.12
CA GLY A 323 -7.87 -10.79 1.01
C GLY A 323 -8.41 -10.77 2.43
N ALA A 324 -8.57 -11.96 3.02
CA ALA A 324 -8.89 -12.20 4.42
C ALA A 324 -7.91 -13.26 4.99
N PRO A 325 -6.64 -12.87 5.28
CA PRO A 325 -5.58 -13.81 5.60
C PRO A 325 -5.76 -14.57 6.92
N LEU A 326 -6.60 -14.08 7.82
CA LEU A 326 -6.87 -14.73 9.11
C LEU A 326 -8.12 -15.61 9.08
N TYR A 327 -8.70 -15.84 7.90
CA TYR A 327 -9.87 -16.70 7.75
C TYR A 327 -9.61 -18.12 8.28
N MET A 328 -10.54 -18.59 9.11
CA MET A 328 -10.56 -19.94 9.66
C MET A 328 -11.54 -20.83 8.90
N GLU A 329 -11.01 -21.90 8.30
CA GLU A 329 -11.78 -22.97 7.70
C GLU A 329 -12.22 -23.99 8.77
N ARG A 330 -13.48 -24.38 8.72
CA ARG A 330 -14.11 -25.33 9.64
C ARG A 330 -14.51 -26.60 8.89
N GLU A 331 -13.52 -27.35 8.42
CA GLU A 331 -13.75 -28.65 7.75
C GLU A 331 -14.28 -29.71 8.75
N MET A 332 -13.83 -29.64 10.02
CA MET A 332 -14.42 -30.36 11.15
C MET A 332 -14.64 -29.38 12.31
N GLU A 333 -15.83 -29.38 12.93
CA GLU A 333 -16.18 -28.46 14.04
C GLU A 333 -15.18 -28.50 15.20
N SER A 334 -14.53 -29.65 15.41
CA SER A 334 -13.59 -29.86 16.52
C SER A 334 -12.18 -29.30 16.30
N LYS A 335 -11.83 -28.82 15.10
CA LYS A 335 -10.48 -28.30 14.81
C LYS A 335 -10.46 -27.24 13.70
N PRO A 336 -10.82 -25.98 14.01
CA PRO A 336 -10.70 -24.89 13.05
C PRO A 336 -9.23 -24.68 12.65
N ARG A 337 -9.00 -24.33 11.39
CA ARG A 337 -7.66 -24.05 10.84
C ARG A 337 -7.62 -22.66 10.22
N GLU A 338 -6.74 -21.79 10.71
CA GLU A 338 -6.42 -20.53 10.01
C GLU A 338 -5.75 -20.88 8.68
N VAL A 339 -6.42 -20.64 7.56
CA VAL A 339 -5.87 -20.92 6.22
C VAL A 339 -5.74 -19.66 5.39
N GLY A 340 -6.58 -18.66 5.67
CA GLY A 340 -6.73 -17.47 4.86
C GLY A 340 -7.59 -17.71 3.61
N ARG A 341 -8.21 -16.65 3.10
CA ARG A 341 -9.17 -16.69 2.00
C ARG A 341 -9.04 -15.46 1.12
N VAL A 342 -9.36 -15.60 -0.17
CA VAL A 342 -9.55 -14.49 -1.11
C VAL A 342 -10.92 -14.61 -1.74
N TYR A 343 -11.57 -13.46 -1.90
CA TYR A 343 -12.89 -13.32 -2.50
C TYR A 343 -12.70 -12.55 -3.81
N LEU A 344 -13.22 -13.11 -4.89
CA LEU A 344 -13.24 -12.51 -6.21
C LEU A 344 -14.68 -12.09 -6.53
N TYR A 345 -14.89 -10.80 -6.74
CA TYR A 345 -16.14 -10.21 -7.19
C TYR A 345 -15.97 -9.81 -8.65
N LEU A 346 -16.65 -10.53 -9.55
CA LEU A 346 -16.64 -10.19 -10.97
C LEU A 346 -17.59 -9.04 -11.23
N GLN A 347 -17.15 -8.02 -11.96
CA GLN A 347 -18.05 -6.96 -12.40
C GLN A 347 -18.92 -7.49 -13.55
N LEU A 348 -20.24 -7.40 -13.40
CA LEU A 348 -21.20 -7.91 -14.40
C LEU A 348 -21.88 -6.79 -15.18
N ALA A 349 -21.90 -5.59 -14.61
CA ALA A 349 -22.38 -4.32 -15.16
C ALA A 349 -21.90 -3.21 -14.20
N PRO A 350 -21.99 -1.91 -14.58
CA PRO A 350 -21.70 -0.83 -13.65
C PRO A 350 -22.38 -1.01 -12.29
N LEU A 351 -21.58 -0.99 -11.23
CA LEU A 351 -21.98 -1.19 -9.82
C LEU A 351 -22.69 -2.52 -9.50
N ARG A 352 -22.65 -3.49 -10.41
CA ARG A 352 -23.28 -4.80 -10.24
C ARG A 352 -22.23 -5.90 -10.31
N PHE A 353 -22.01 -6.55 -9.18
CA PHE A 353 -21.02 -7.61 -9.04
C PHE A 353 -21.67 -8.99 -8.92
N SER A 354 -20.91 -10.03 -9.23
CA SER A 354 -21.29 -11.42 -8.95
C SER A 354 -21.30 -11.71 -7.45
N GLU A 355 -21.92 -12.84 -7.09
CA GLU A 355 -21.57 -13.48 -5.81
C GLU A 355 -20.07 -13.79 -5.78
N PRO A 356 -19.42 -13.70 -4.60
CA PRO A 356 -18.00 -13.86 -4.52
C PRO A 356 -17.58 -15.29 -4.84
N ILE A 357 -16.66 -15.40 -5.78
CA ILE A 357 -15.92 -16.62 -6.02
C ILE A 357 -14.83 -16.74 -4.94
N VAL A 358 -14.82 -17.85 -4.21
CA VAL A 358 -13.97 -18.00 -3.03
C VAL A 358 -12.75 -18.88 -3.32
N LEU A 359 -11.58 -18.39 -2.96
CA LEU A 359 -10.30 -19.10 -3.00
C LEU A 359 -9.79 -19.29 -1.57
N SER A 360 -9.63 -20.54 -1.13
CA SER A 360 -9.15 -20.84 0.23
C SER A 360 -7.69 -21.30 0.23
N GLY A 361 -6.94 -20.90 1.27
CA GLY A 361 -5.61 -21.40 1.52
C GLY A 361 -5.61 -22.90 1.85
N THR A 362 -4.52 -23.59 1.53
CA THR A 362 -4.38 -25.03 1.79
C THR A 362 -3.55 -25.35 3.03
N TYR A 363 -2.77 -24.39 3.52
CA TYR A 363 -1.86 -24.58 4.65
C TYR A 363 -2.33 -23.83 5.87
N THR A 364 -2.28 -24.50 7.02
CA THR A 364 -2.55 -23.88 8.32
C THR A 364 -1.50 -22.80 8.62
N PHE A 365 -1.95 -21.65 9.10
CA PHE A 365 -1.15 -20.44 9.36
C PHE A 365 -0.40 -19.92 8.12
N GLY A 366 -0.83 -20.33 6.91
CA GLY A 366 -0.24 -19.90 5.65
C GLY A 366 -0.60 -18.46 5.28
N ARG A 367 -1.63 -17.88 5.90
CA ARG A 367 -2.13 -16.52 5.69
C ARG A 367 -2.37 -16.21 4.21
N PHE A 368 -3.10 -17.11 3.55
CA PHE A 368 -3.49 -16.92 2.16
C PHE A 368 -4.36 -15.66 2.03
N GLY A 369 -3.98 -14.74 1.14
CA GLY A 369 -4.65 -13.44 0.98
C GLY A 369 -3.95 -12.30 1.71
N THR A 370 -2.67 -12.48 2.07
CA THR A 370 -1.83 -11.40 2.63
C THR A 370 -1.38 -10.41 1.55
N ALA A 371 -1.14 -10.88 0.33
CA ALA A 371 -0.72 -10.04 -0.79
C ALA A 371 -1.34 -10.59 -2.06
N ILE A 372 -1.95 -9.69 -2.84
CA ILE A 372 -2.56 -9.99 -4.14
C ILE A 372 -1.91 -9.01 -5.13
N ALA A 373 -1.30 -9.53 -6.19
CA ALA A 373 -0.62 -8.73 -7.20
C ALA A 373 -1.11 -9.15 -8.60
N PRO A 374 -1.82 -8.26 -9.34
CA PRO A 374 -2.14 -8.49 -10.74
C PRO A 374 -0.87 -8.70 -11.57
N LEU A 375 -0.83 -9.71 -12.44
CA LEU A 375 0.33 -10.03 -13.28
C LEU A 375 0.13 -9.71 -14.77
N GLY A 376 -1.07 -9.27 -15.17
CA GLY A 376 -1.46 -9.17 -16.58
C GLY A 376 -1.53 -10.52 -17.29
N ASP A 377 -1.52 -10.49 -18.63
CA ASP A 377 -1.47 -11.68 -19.49
C ASP A 377 -0.04 -12.26 -19.52
N VAL A 378 0.25 -13.14 -18.56
CA VAL A 378 1.58 -13.73 -18.36
C VAL A 378 1.90 -14.81 -19.40
N ASN A 379 0.92 -15.56 -19.88
CA ASN A 379 1.14 -16.67 -20.82
C ASN A 379 0.95 -16.28 -22.29
N GLN A 380 0.51 -15.05 -22.58
CA GLN A 380 0.40 -14.50 -23.93
C GLN A 380 -0.40 -15.41 -24.86
N ASP A 381 -1.41 -16.10 -24.30
CA ASP A 381 -2.16 -17.12 -25.04
C ASP A 381 -3.21 -16.52 -25.99
N GLY A 382 -3.35 -15.18 -26.01
CA GLY A 382 -4.00 -14.45 -27.09
C GLY A 382 -5.49 -14.76 -27.27
N TYR A 383 -6.15 -15.36 -26.28
CA TYR A 383 -7.60 -15.49 -26.26
C TYR A 383 -8.23 -14.12 -25.92
N ASN A 384 -8.56 -13.36 -26.97
CA ASN A 384 -9.24 -12.05 -26.97
C ASN A 384 -10.65 -12.05 -26.32
N GLY A 385 -10.74 -12.35 -25.03
CA GLY A 385 -12.00 -12.31 -24.27
C GLY A 385 -12.00 -13.12 -22.98
N MET A 386 -10.85 -13.64 -22.53
CA MET A 386 -10.63 -14.13 -21.17
C MET A 386 -9.21 -13.79 -20.74
N GLN A 387 -9.01 -12.57 -20.22
CA GLN A 387 -7.76 -12.14 -19.58
C GLN A 387 -7.56 -12.97 -18.31
N LYS A 388 -7.04 -14.19 -18.43
CA LYS A 388 -6.77 -15.04 -17.27
C LYS A 388 -5.49 -14.57 -16.59
N ILE A 389 -5.59 -13.46 -15.88
CA ILE A 389 -4.50 -12.92 -15.08
C ILE A 389 -4.34 -13.83 -13.86
N CYS A 390 -3.16 -14.44 -13.72
CA CYS A 390 -2.82 -15.12 -12.48
C CYS A 390 -2.34 -14.09 -11.45
N PHE A 391 -2.57 -14.36 -10.17
CA PHE A 391 -2.07 -13.54 -9.07
C PHE A 391 -0.98 -14.27 -8.32
N LEU A 392 0.05 -13.53 -7.88
CA LEU A 392 1.02 -14.07 -6.94
C LEU A 392 0.53 -13.85 -5.51
N MET A 393 0.30 -14.95 -4.81
CA MET A 393 -0.04 -14.95 -3.38
C MET A 393 1.21 -15.23 -2.56
N MET A 394 1.78 -14.18 -1.95
CA MET A 394 2.99 -14.33 -1.15
C MET A 394 2.67 -14.90 0.24
N LYS A 395 3.36 -15.98 0.60
CA LYS A 395 3.31 -16.64 1.90
C LYS A 395 4.37 -16.04 2.82
N LYS A 396 4.01 -15.64 4.05
CA LYS A 396 5.00 -15.47 5.13
C LYS A 396 5.31 -16.83 5.73
N ILE A 397 6.45 -17.42 5.38
CA ILE A 397 6.98 -18.57 6.11
C ILE A 397 7.65 -18.03 7.37
N ARG A 398 7.09 -18.32 8.54
CA ARG A 398 7.90 -18.31 9.77
C ARG A 398 8.68 -19.62 9.74
N ASP A 399 10.00 -19.51 9.73
CA ASP A 399 10.87 -20.62 10.17
C ASP A 399 10.85 -20.67 11.69
#